data_AF-A0A8K0WXE0-F1
#
_entry.id   AF-A0A8K0WXE0-F1
#
_cell.length_a   1.000
_cell.length_b   1.000
_cell.length_c   1.000
_cell.angle_alpha   90.00
_cell.angle_beta   90.00
_cell.angle_gamma   90.00
#
_symmetry.space_group_name_H-M   'P 1'
#
loop_
_entity.id
_entity.type
_entity.pdbx_description
1 polymer ?
#
loop_
_entity_poly.entity_id
_entity_poly.type
_entity_poly.pdbx_seq_one_letter_code
_entity_poly.pdbx_strand_id
1 'polypeptide(L)'
;MAETAATAAGIAGIVGVLQSLLQCYKDFLTARDFGDDFALCQLRAALLENSTVTWAIAVGLQHESGEPRNEFLVQRPTEKNATLVRLTLDLIRKWLGHANEELDIYTTEGAATEDDASVEEVAVGAESPGDRPSRVKRFANKIHRTAHRQHDNEHPGTLKRTTWALVDKARLEATLDKVTTLVDRLNTDFAPVDQKRQLDQYCEVVKELKLSDEELRELGAEIGDKIFKTVVKMLQNERATGDRFLKMQVTKEGTVNIGDYYDTDWKGDGQRQSSRNDTFEELSVTDTAFVNIGDNFGGKSPLQIRLEQQQEAARRAQSGGVGN
;
A
#
# COMPACT_ATOMS: atom_id res chain seq x y z
N MET A 1 13.69 17.87 -35.63
CA MET A 1 14.65 16.94 -34.96
C MET A 1 15.27 17.50 -33.69
N ALA A 2 15.46 18.83 -33.54
CA ALA A 2 15.98 19.41 -32.29
C ALA A 2 14.99 19.32 -31.11
N GLU A 3 13.68 19.48 -31.33
CA GLU A 3 12.66 19.43 -30.27
C GLU A 3 12.49 18.02 -29.66
N THR A 4 12.57 16.96 -30.48
CA THR A 4 12.51 15.57 -30.01
C THR A 4 13.77 15.17 -29.23
N ALA A 5 14.95 15.66 -29.65
CA ALA A 5 16.21 15.42 -28.96
C ALA A 5 16.31 16.20 -27.63
N ALA A 6 15.82 17.45 -27.58
CA ALA A 6 15.73 18.24 -26.37
C ALA A 6 14.77 17.61 -25.34
N THR A 7 13.63 17.08 -25.82
CA THR A 7 12.67 16.35 -24.98
C THR A 7 13.28 15.04 -24.44
N ALA A 8 13.97 14.26 -25.27
CA ALA A 8 14.62 13.03 -24.84
C ALA A 8 15.78 13.28 -23.85
N ALA A 9 16.60 14.31 -24.07
CA ALA A 9 17.66 14.71 -23.14
C ALA A 9 17.10 15.23 -21.81
N GLY A 10 15.97 15.95 -21.85
CA GLY A 10 15.23 16.37 -20.65
C GLY A 10 14.74 15.18 -19.82
N ILE A 11 14.17 14.17 -20.47
CA ILE A 11 13.69 12.94 -19.82
C ILE A 11 14.85 12.12 -19.24
N ALA A 12 15.94 11.94 -19.99
CA ALA A 12 17.13 11.26 -19.47
C ALA A 12 17.70 11.96 -18.21
N GLY A 13 17.64 13.29 -18.18
CA GLY A 13 17.99 14.08 -17.00
C GLY A 13 17.06 13.84 -15.80
N ILE A 14 15.77 13.63 -16.04
CA ILE A 14 14.81 13.24 -14.98
C ILE A 14 15.16 11.86 -14.44
N VAL A 15 15.40 10.89 -15.32
CA VAL A 15 15.73 9.50 -14.95
C VAL A 15 17.01 9.45 -14.11
N GLY A 16 18.06 10.18 -14.50
CA GLY A 16 19.30 10.23 -13.71
C GLY A 16 19.10 10.79 -12.30
N VAL A 17 18.29 11.86 -12.17
CA VAL A 17 17.94 12.42 -10.85
C VAL A 17 17.09 11.45 -10.04
N LEU A 18 16.12 10.78 -10.68
CA LEU A 18 15.29 9.75 -10.05
C LEU A 18 16.15 8.61 -9.49
N GLN A 19 17.07 8.05 -10.28
CA GLN A 19 17.95 6.97 -9.82
C GLN A 19 18.81 7.40 -8.63
N SER A 20 19.36 8.61 -8.67
CA SER A 20 20.12 9.14 -7.53
C SER A 20 19.23 9.35 -6.30
N LEU A 21 17.98 9.79 -6.47
CA LEU A 21 17.01 9.89 -5.38
C LEU A 21 16.69 8.50 -4.78
N LEU A 22 16.45 7.49 -5.60
CA LEU A 22 16.20 6.12 -5.13
C LEU A 22 17.41 5.58 -4.36
N GLN A 23 18.63 5.92 -4.76
CA GLN A 23 19.81 5.60 -3.96
C GLN A 23 19.80 6.32 -2.61
N CYS A 24 19.43 7.60 -2.54
CA CYS A 24 19.30 8.30 -1.25
C CYS A 24 18.27 7.64 -0.31
N TYR A 25 17.15 7.13 -0.84
CA TYR A 25 16.21 6.35 -0.02
C TYR A 25 16.86 5.08 0.51
N LYS A 26 17.59 4.33 -0.33
CA LYS A 26 18.31 3.13 0.10
C LYS A 26 19.36 3.42 1.18
N ASP A 27 20.13 4.48 1.01
CA ASP A 27 21.14 4.88 1.99
C ASP A 27 20.46 5.24 3.34
N PHE A 28 19.32 5.94 3.30
CA PHE A 28 18.54 6.28 4.48
C PHE A 28 17.99 5.04 5.20
N LEU A 29 17.48 4.07 4.44
CA LEU A 29 16.89 2.84 4.97
C LEU A 29 17.94 1.87 5.51
N THR A 30 19.17 1.91 4.98
CA THR A 30 20.28 1.06 5.43
C THR A 30 21.07 1.67 6.60
N ALA A 31 20.81 2.92 6.96
CA ALA A 31 21.39 3.58 8.12
C ALA A 31 21.12 2.74 9.39
N ARG A 32 22.19 2.20 9.98
CA ARG A 32 22.15 1.12 10.97
C ARG A 32 22.05 1.65 12.41
N ASP A 33 21.40 0.88 13.28
CA ASP A 33 21.49 0.97 14.75
C ASP A 33 20.99 2.26 15.43
N PHE A 34 20.03 2.95 14.81
CA PHE A 34 19.26 3.96 15.52
C PHE A 34 18.04 3.28 16.14
N GLY A 35 17.82 3.48 17.45
CA GLY A 35 16.80 2.76 18.23
C GLY A 35 15.36 2.94 17.73
N ASP A 36 14.40 2.49 18.52
CA ASP A 36 13.00 2.36 18.10
C ASP A 36 12.33 3.63 17.54
N ASP A 37 12.81 4.81 17.95
CA ASP A 37 12.36 6.11 17.46
C ASP A 37 12.73 6.37 15.99
N PHE A 38 13.83 5.80 15.49
CA PHE A 38 14.23 5.91 14.08
C PHE A 38 13.44 4.97 13.18
N ALA A 39 12.95 3.86 13.73
CA ALA A 39 12.20 2.88 12.98
C ALA A 39 10.94 3.51 12.34
N LEU A 40 10.33 4.50 13.01
CA LEU A 40 9.23 5.30 12.45
C LEU A 40 9.67 6.15 11.25
N CYS A 41 10.83 6.80 11.35
CA CYS A 41 11.43 7.56 10.25
C CYS A 41 11.78 6.67 9.04
N GLN A 42 12.37 5.49 9.28
CA GLN A 42 12.66 4.51 8.23
C GLN A 42 11.38 4.05 7.53
N LEU A 43 10.37 3.72 8.31
CA LEU A 43 9.08 3.31 7.77
C LEU A 43 8.46 4.41 6.89
N ARG A 44 8.49 5.65 7.37
CA ARG A 44 8.01 6.79 6.60
C ARG A 44 8.81 6.96 5.31
N ALA A 45 10.13 6.85 5.36
CA ALA A 45 10.99 6.88 4.17
C ALA A 45 10.66 5.74 3.19
N ALA A 46 10.38 4.52 3.67
CA ALA A 46 9.99 3.39 2.82
C ALA A 46 8.64 3.62 2.12
N LEU A 47 7.66 4.23 2.81
CA LEU A 47 6.39 4.60 2.18
C LEU A 47 6.58 5.68 1.09
N LEU A 48 7.48 6.63 1.32
CA LEU A 48 7.83 7.68 0.37
C LEU A 48 8.62 7.14 -0.83
N GLU A 49 9.54 6.21 -0.60
CA GLU A 49 10.22 5.46 -1.66
C GLU A 49 9.19 4.72 -2.53
N ASN A 50 8.29 3.95 -1.92
CA ASN A 50 7.25 3.22 -2.64
C ASN A 50 6.35 4.16 -3.46
N SER A 51 5.97 5.31 -2.90
CA SER A 51 5.19 6.35 -3.60
C SER A 51 5.96 6.88 -4.82
N THR A 52 7.25 7.13 -4.66
CA THR A 52 8.15 7.63 -5.72
C THR A 52 8.34 6.58 -6.83
N VAL A 53 8.58 5.31 -6.46
CA VAL A 53 8.78 4.20 -7.41
C VAL A 53 7.52 3.93 -8.21
N THR A 54 6.37 3.77 -7.54
CA THR A 54 5.09 3.51 -8.21
C THR A 54 4.68 4.68 -9.10
N TRP A 55 4.93 5.93 -8.69
CA TRP A 55 4.77 7.09 -9.56
C TRP A 55 5.66 6.99 -10.80
N ALA A 56 6.95 6.71 -10.62
CA ALA A 56 7.92 6.62 -11.73
C ALA A 56 7.55 5.54 -12.75
N ILE A 57 7.04 4.39 -12.28
CA ILE A 57 6.54 3.31 -13.14
C ILE A 57 5.30 3.78 -13.90
N ALA A 58 4.34 4.41 -13.21
CA ALA A 58 3.10 4.87 -13.82
C ALA A 58 3.31 5.99 -14.85
N VAL A 59 4.32 6.84 -14.67
CA VAL A 59 4.69 7.86 -15.67
C VAL A 59 5.67 7.34 -16.74
N GLY A 60 6.04 6.06 -16.71
CA GLY A 60 6.90 5.45 -17.73
C GLY A 60 8.39 5.82 -17.66
N LEU A 61 8.85 6.34 -16.52
CA LEU A 61 10.28 6.62 -16.28
C LEU A 61 11.05 5.40 -15.79
N GLN A 62 10.34 4.38 -15.33
CA GLN A 62 10.93 3.14 -14.83
C GLN A 62 10.07 1.94 -15.21
N HIS A 63 10.70 0.78 -15.43
CA HIS A 63 10.02 -0.49 -15.53
C HIS A 63 9.76 -1.09 -14.13
N GLU A 64 8.83 -2.03 -14.05
CA GLU A 64 8.56 -2.79 -12.81
C GLU A 64 9.79 -3.58 -12.34
N SER A 65 10.71 -3.93 -13.25
CA SER A 65 12.00 -4.58 -12.91
C SER A 65 13.05 -3.62 -12.33
N GLY A 66 12.78 -2.32 -12.27
CA GLY A 66 13.74 -1.29 -11.85
C GLY A 66 14.57 -0.68 -12.98
N GLU A 67 14.43 -1.17 -14.22
CA GLU A 67 15.17 -0.63 -15.36
C GLU A 67 14.69 0.77 -15.75
N PRO A 68 15.60 1.71 -16.06
CA PRO A 68 15.23 3.07 -16.48
C PRO A 68 14.51 3.05 -17.83
N ARG A 69 13.54 3.95 -17.99
CA ARG A 69 12.81 4.17 -19.24
C ARG A 69 12.77 5.66 -19.57
N ASN A 70 12.63 5.97 -20.86
CA ASN A 70 12.63 7.34 -21.37
C ASN A 70 11.24 7.80 -21.83
N GLU A 71 10.18 7.33 -21.18
CA GLU A 71 8.81 7.79 -21.42
C GLU A 71 8.40 8.83 -20.36
N PHE A 72 7.42 9.67 -20.67
CA PHE A 72 6.93 10.69 -19.72
C PHE A 72 5.41 10.84 -19.84
N LEU A 73 4.70 9.85 -19.30
CA LEU A 73 3.26 9.62 -19.40
C LEU A 73 2.48 10.33 -18.27
N VAL A 74 2.62 11.66 -18.19
CA VAL A 74 1.83 12.52 -17.29
C VAL A 74 0.63 13.11 -18.03
N GLN A 75 -0.46 13.42 -17.32
CA GLN A 75 -1.70 13.95 -17.93
C GLN A 75 -1.51 15.23 -18.76
N ARG A 76 -0.47 16.03 -18.45
CA ARG A 76 -0.13 17.27 -19.17
C ARG A 76 1.35 17.29 -19.50
N PRO A 77 1.83 16.59 -20.54
CA PRO A 77 3.24 16.54 -20.86
C PRO A 77 3.67 17.85 -21.53
N THR A 78 4.42 18.67 -20.80
CA THR A 78 5.05 19.89 -21.33
C THR A 78 6.51 19.94 -20.92
N GLU A 79 7.36 20.62 -21.69
CA GLU A 79 8.78 20.81 -21.33
C GLU A 79 8.94 21.51 -19.96
N LYS A 80 8.02 22.45 -19.66
CA LYS A 80 7.95 23.10 -18.34
C LYS A 80 7.64 22.09 -17.24
N ASN A 81 6.70 21.19 -17.45
CA ASN A 81 6.37 20.14 -16.47
C ASN A 81 7.51 19.15 -16.29
N ALA A 82 8.16 18.72 -17.37
CA ALA A 82 9.36 17.89 -17.30
C ALA A 82 10.47 18.58 -16.48
N THR A 83 10.67 19.88 -16.70
CA THR A 83 11.63 20.68 -15.92
C THR A 83 11.25 20.77 -14.44
N LEU A 84 9.97 21.02 -14.14
CA LEU A 84 9.48 21.11 -12.76
C LEU A 84 9.55 19.77 -12.04
N VAL A 85 9.27 18.65 -12.73
CA VAL A 85 9.46 17.30 -12.20
C VAL A 85 10.92 17.08 -11.85
N ARG A 86 11.85 17.37 -12.77
CA ARG A 86 13.29 17.23 -12.51
C ARG A 86 13.72 18.04 -11.28
N LEU A 87 13.28 19.29 -11.18
CA LEU A 87 13.58 20.16 -10.03
C LEU A 87 12.97 19.64 -8.73
N THR A 88 11.75 19.10 -8.78
CA THR A 88 11.07 18.53 -7.61
C THR A 88 11.83 17.29 -7.12
N LEU A 89 12.18 16.37 -8.03
CA LEU A 89 12.96 15.17 -7.70
C LEU A 89 14.36 15.53 -7.17
N ASP A 90 15.02 16.53 -7.76
CA ASP A 90 16.34 17.00 -7.29
C ASP A 90 16.25 17.65 -5.91
N LEU A 91 15.17 18.37 -5.62
CA LEU A 91 14.94 18.95 -4.30
C LEU A 91 14.70 17.86 -3.25
N ILE A 92 13.89 16.84 -3.57
CA ILE A 92 13.69 15.67 -2.71
C ILE A 92 15.04 14.99 -2.45
N ARG A 93 15.81 14.74 -3.51
CA ARG A 93 17.15 14.15 -3.44
C ARG A 93 18.08 14.94 -2.53
N LYS A 94 18.09 16.27 -2.64
CA LYS A 94 18.93 17.13 -1.78
C LYS A 94 18.52 17.05 -0.32
N TRP A 95 17.23 17.04 -0.01
CA TRP A 95 16.74 16.89 1.37
C TRP A 95 17.15 15.55 1.97
N LEU A 96 16.97 14.45 1.22
CA LEU A 96 17.37 13.11 1.68
C LEU A 96 18.90 12.96 1.73
N GLY A 97 19.63 13.52 0.77
CA GLY A 97 21.09 13.53 0.78
C GLY A 97 21.64 14.24 2.01
N HIS A 98 21.11 15.41 2.36
CA HIS A 98 21.48 16.12 3.57
C HIS A 98 21.12 15.32 4.84
N ALA A 99 19.96 14.65 4.85
CA ALA A 99 19.59 13.76 5.95
C ALA A 99 20.57 12.58 6.08
N ASN A 100 21.01 11.99 4.98
CA ASN A 100 21.99 10.91 4.99
C ASN A 100 23.38 11.38 5.42
N GLU A 101 23.81 12.55 4.96
CA GLU A 101 25.06 13.18 5.41
C GLU A 101 25.02 13.44 6.92
N GLU A 102 23.89 13.94 7.45
CA GLU A 102 23.70 14.05 8.89
C GLU A 102 23.81 12.69 9.58
N LEU A 103 23.14 11.65 9.07
CA LEU A 103 23.24 10.30 9.64
C LEU A 103 24.68 9.76 9.61
N ASP A 104 25.48 10.07 8.58
CA ASP A 104 26.85 9.59 8.40
C ASP A 104 27.91 10.34 9.24
N ILE A 105 27.73 11.65 9.46
CA ILE A 105 28.61 12.44 10.34
C ILE A 105 28.62 11.85 11.75
N TYR A 106 27.45 11.45 12.26
CA TYR A 106 27.33 10.94 13.63
C TYR A 106 27.69 9.46 13.78
N THR A 107 27.77 8.68 12.69
CA THR A 107 28.33 7.31 12.72
C THR A 107 29.86 7.32 12.68
N THR A 108 30.47 8.36 12.08
CA THR A 108 31.92 8.49 11.93
C THR A 108 32.60 9.23 13.09
N GLU A 109 32.00 10.28 13.66
CA GLU A 109 32.61 11.06 14.76
C GLU A 109 32.54 10.35 16.13
N GLY A 110 31.54 9.50 16.38
CA GLY A 110 31.45 8.66 17.57
C GLY A 110 32.43 7.47 17.60
N ALA A 111 33.19 7.25 16.52
CA ALA A 111 34.17 6.17 16.43
C ALA A 111 35.57 6.55 16.94
N ALA A 112 35.85 7.85 17.14
CA ALA A 112 37.20 8.37 17.38
C ALA A 112 37.52 8.68 18.86
N THR A 113 36.58 8.48 19.78
CA THR A 113 36.81 8.71 21.21
C THR A 113 36.22 7.57 22.03
N GLU A 114 36.98 6.49 22.18
CA GLU A 114 36.92 5.54 23.31
C GLU A 114 37.99 4.46 23.09
N ASP A 115 39.25 4.88 23.22
CA ASP A 115 40.28 3.98 23.70
C ASP A 115 40.08 3.86 25.22
N ASP A 116 40.04 2.63 25.71
CA ASP A 116 40.25 2.23 27.10
C ASP A 116 39.10 2.52 28.10
N ALA A 117 38.00 1.75 27.97
CA ALA A 117 37.26 1.30 29.14
C ALA A 117 36.55 -0.03 28.83
N SER A 118 37.02 -1.10 29.46
CA SER A 118 36.24 -2.32 29.65
C SER A 118 34.92 -1.98 30.36
N VAL A 119 33.86 -1.73 29.59
CA VAL A 119 32.50 -1.66 30.10
C VAL A 119 31.95 -3.07 30.08
N GLU A 120 31.72 -3.58 31.28
CA GLU A 120 31.03 -4.83 31.56
C GLU A 120 29.78 -4.98 30.70
N GLU A 121 29.51 -6.22 30.33
CA GLU A 121 28.26 -6.73 29.81
C GLU A 121 27.09 -6.26 30.70
N VAL A 122 26.53 -5.09 30.39
CA VAL A 122 25.26 -4.66 30.97
C VAL A 122 24.20 -5.55 30.35
N ALA A 123 23.86 -6.58 31.12
CA ALA A 123 22.71 -7.44 30.93
C ALA A 123 21.53 -6.63 30.40
N VAL A 124 20.99 -7.11 29.29
CA VAL A 124 19.68 -6.80 28.74
C VAL A 124 18.73 -6.51 29.90
N GLY A 125 18.42 -5.23 30.08
CA GLY A 125 17.55 -4.75 31.15
C GLY A 125 16.24 -5.53 31.09
N ALA A 126 15.94 -6.21 32.20
CA ALA A 126 14.69 -6.90 32.39
C ALA A 126 13.53 -5.99 32.01
N GLU A 127 12.75 -6.45 31.03
CA GLU A 127 11.51 -5.82 30.61
C GLU A 127 10.62 -5.56 31.84
N SER A 128 10.32 -4.29 32.08
CA SER A 128 9.25 -3.94 33.02
C SER A 128 7.93 -4.51 32.48
N PRO A 129 7.11 -5.22 33.27
CA PRO A 129 5.94 -5.99 32.76
C PRO A 129 4.79 -5.15 32.18
N GLY A 130 4.98 -3.84 32.00
CA GLY A 130 3.94 -2.91 31.55
C GLY A 130 4.19 -2.25 30.19
N ASP A 131 5.39 -2.32 29.63
CA ASP A 131 5.75 -1.50 28.46
C ASP A 131 5.77 -2.35 27.18
N ARG A 132 4.58 -2.77 26.73
CA ARG A 132 4.44 -3.41 25.42
C ARG A 132 4.88 -2.39 24.36
N PRO A 133 5.84 -2.72 23.47
CA PRO A 133 6.20 -1.83 22.38
C PRO A 133 4.95 -1.46 21.59
N SER A 134 4.78 -0.17 21.28
CA SER A 134 3.64 0.32 20.49
C SER A 134 3.48 -0.53 19.22
N ARG A 135 2.25 -0.72 18.73
CA ARG A 135 1.99 -1.57 17.56
C ARG A 135 2.77 -1.10 16.33
N VAL A 136 2.89 0.22 16.18
CA VAL A 136 3.76 0.91 15.22
C VAL A 136 5.24 0.49 15.35
N LYS A 137 5.76 0.35 16.57
CA LYS A 137 7.13 -0.13 16.85
C LYS A 137 7.35 -1.59 16.43
N ARG A 138 6.34 -2.46 16.58
CA ARG A 138 6.43 -3.85 16.05
C ARG A 138 6.43 -3.89 14.52
N PHE A 139 5.71 -2.96 13.90
CA PHE A 139 5.63 -2.84 12.45
C PHE A 139 6.89 -2.26 11.82
N ALA A 140 7.43 -1.19 12.40
CA ALA A 140 8.70 -0.63 11.99
C ALA A 140 9.82 -1.68 12.09
N ASN A 141 9.82 -2.51 13.15
CA ASN A 141 10.69 -3.68 13.28
C ASN A 141 10.42 -4.80 12.24
N LYS A 142 9.19 -4.94 11.74
CA LYS A 142 8.83 -5.91 10.69
C LYS A 142 9.33 -5.46 9.32
N ILE A 143 9.16 -4.17 8.99
CA ILE A 143 9.74 -3.55 7.78
C ILE A 143 11.25 -3.56 7.85
N HIS A 144 11.83 -3.17 8.99
CA HIS A 144 13.27 -3.26 9.25
C HIS A 144 13.79 -4.66 8.93
N ARG A 145 13.10 -5.72 9.39
CA ARG A 145 13.47 -7.11 9.06
C ARG A 145 13.31 -7.48 7.58
N THR A 146 12.30 -6.98 6.87
CA THR A 146 12.14 -7.28 5.43
C THR A 146 13.11 -6.50 4.55
N ALA A 147 13.35 -5.22 4.86
CA ALA A 147 14.35 -4.38 4.19
C ALA A 147 15.77 -4.91 4.47
N HIS A 148 16.07 -5.32 5.70
CA HIS A 148 17.34 -5.96 6.04
C HIS A 148 17.52 -7.37 5.44
N ARG A 149 16.46 -8.19 5.35
CA ARG A 149 16.59 -9.56 4.77
C ARG A 149 17.01 -9.55 3.30
N GLN A 150 16.69 -8.51 2.55
CA GLN A 150 17.18 -8.37 1.18
C GLN A 150 18.67 -7.98 1.14
N HIS A 151 19.16 -7.23 2.13
CA HIS A 151 20.52 -6.66 2.16
C HIS A 151 21.56 -7.48 2.95
N ASP A 152 21.17 -8.18 4.02
CA ASP A 152 22.07 -9.09 4.76
C ASP A 152 22.61 -10.24 3.89
N ASN A 153 21.90 -10.55 2.79
CA ASN A 153 22.36 -11.49 1.77
C ASN A 153 23.44 -10.90 0.85
N GLU A 154 23.57 -9.57 0.77
CA GLU A 154 24.53 -8.87 -0.10
C GLU A 154 25.78 -8.41 0.66
N HIS A 155 25.70 -8.11 1.97
CA HIS A 155 26.84 -7.58 2.75
C HIS A 155 26.91 -8.14 4.18
N PRO A 156 27.54 -9.32 4.40
CA PRO A 156 27.71 -9.88 5.74
C PRO A 156 28.90 -9.22 6.45
N GLY A 157 28.61 -8.37 7.44
CA GLY A 157 29.59 -7.95 8.44
C GLY A 157 29.95 -6.47 8.40
N THR A 158 29.21 -5.67 9.15
CA THR A 158 29.65 -4.36 9.64
C THR A 158 29.15 -4.17 11.08
N LEU A 159 29.95 -3.48 11.89
CA LEU A 159 29.85 -3.41 13.36
C LEU A 159 28.76 -2.43 13.82
N LYS A 160 28.18 -2.74 14.98
CA LYS A 160 27.20 -1.91 15.69
C LYS A 160 27.85 -0.67 16.27
N ARG A 161 27.26 0.51 16.05
CA ARG A 161 27.62 1.74 16.77
C ARG A 161 26.37 2.61 16.99
N THR A 162 26.15 2.98 18.24
CA THR A 162 24.94 3.63 18.73
C THR A 162 25.23 5.09 19.07
N THR A 163 24.61 6.05 18.38
CA THR A 163 24.28 7.37 18.96
C THR A 163 23.15 8.09 18.21
N TRP A 164 21.95 7.48 18.19
CA TRP A 164 20.70 8.17 17.80
C TRP A 164 20.39 9.40 18.66
N ALA A 165 20.90 9.44 19.89
CA ALA A 165 20.66 10.54 20.82
C ALA A 165 21.25 11.89 20.38
N LEU A 166 22.18 11.91 19.42
CA LEU A 166 22.82 13.14 18.91
C LEU A 166 22.23 13.63 17.58
N VAL A 167 21.58 12.76 16.81
CA VAL A 167 20.84 13.17 15.61
C VAL A 167 19.54 13.82 16.10
N ASP A 168 19.33 15.09 15.74
CA ASP A 168 18.10 15.80 16.07
C ASP A 168 16.91 15.14 15.36
N LYS A 169 16.23 14.23 16.07
CA LYS A 169 15.01 13.54 15.61
C LYS A 169 14.01 14.52 15.00
N ALA A 170 13.81 15.69 15.62
CA ALA A 170 12.85 16.68 15.14
C ALA A 170 13.28 17.26 13.79
N ARG A 171 14.58 17.45 13.57
CA ARG A 171 15.12 17.90 12.28
C ARG A 171 14.95 16.85 11.19
N LEU A 172 15.15 15.57 11.51
CA LEU A 172 14.95 14.47 10.57
C LEU A 172 13.48 14.30 10.19
N GLU A 173 12.59 14.32 11.18
CA GLU A 173 11.14 14.31 10.99
C GLU A 173 10.67 15.50 10.13
N ALA A 174 11.16 16.71 10.43
CA ALA A 174 10.88 17.90 9.63
C ALA A 174 11.41 17.79 8.18
N THR A 175 12.50 17.06 7.97
CA THR A 175 13.02 16.78 6.63
C THR A 175 12.09 15.81 5.89
N LEU A 176 11.63 14.75 6.55
CA LEU A 176 10.65 13.82 6.00
C LEU A 176 9.29 14.48 5.75
N ASP A 177 8.88 15.48 6.54
CA ASP A 177 7.68 16.28 6.28
C ASP A 177 7.78 17.08 4.96
N LYS A 178 8.94 17.69 4.73
CA LYS A 178 9.20 18.41 3.46
C LYS A 178 9.21 17.45 2.28
N VAL A 179 9.89 16.30 2.42
CA VAL A 179 9.91 15.24 1.41
C VAL A 179 8.47 14.75 1.13
N THR A 180 7.69 14.49 2.16
CA THR A 180 6.27 14.08 2.04
C THR A 180 5.48 15.09 1.24
N THR A 181 5.62 16.38 1.55
CA THR A 181 4.94 17.45 0.82
C THR A 181 5.33 17.49 -0.65
N LEU A 182 6.61 17.28 -0.97
CA LEU A 182 7.11 17.26 -2.34
C LEU A 182 6.63 16.02 -3.11
N VAL A 183 6.60 14.85 -2.48
CA VAL A 183 6.06 13.61 -3.06
C VAL A 183 4.54 13.73 -3.29
N ASP A 184 3.81 14.33 -2.35
CA ASP A 184 2.38 14.62 -2.53
C ASP A 184 2.13 15.54 -3.73
N ARG A 185 2.98 16.56 -3.90
CA ARG A 185 2.93 17.43 -5.07
C ARG A 185 3.33 16.71 -6.35
N LEU A 186 4.31 15.82 -6.29
CA LEU A 186 4.69 14.98 -7.43
C LEU A 186 3.49 14.19 -7.95
N ASN A 187 2.75 13.58 -7.02
CA ASN A 187 1.55 12.78 -7.31
C ASN A 187 0.32 13.62 -7.73
N THR A 188 0.23 14.88 -7.28
CA THR A 188 -0.93 15.74 -7.56
C THR A 188 -0.71 16.60 -8.82
N ASP A 189 0.41 17.32 -8.88
CA ASP A 189 0.73 18.29 -9.95
C ASP A 189 1.17 17.57 -11.24
N PHE A 190 1.75 16.37 -11.11
CA PHE A 190 2.27 15.55 -12.21
C PHE A 190 1.65 14.14 -12.20
N ALA A 191 0.31 14.09 -12.06
CA ALA A 191 -0.44 12.86 -12.04
C ALA A 191 -0.18 12.00 -13.31
N PRO A 192 0.04 10.68 -13.15
CA PRO A 192 0.15 9.76 -14.29
C PRO A 192 -1.11 9.75 -15.16
N VAL A 193 -0.95 9.43 -16.44
CA VAL A 193 -2.09 9.15 -17.33
C VAL A 193 -2.90 7.96 -16.81
N ASP A 194 -2.22 6.91 -16.34
CA ASP A 194 -2.83 5.74 -15.71
C ASP A 194 -2.59 5.76 -14.19
N GLN A 195 -3.39 6.57 -13.49
CA GLN A 195 -3.34 6.66 -12.03
C GLN A 195 -3.78 5.34 -11.36
N LYS A 196 -4.61 4.54 -12.03
CA LYS A 196 -5.05 3.25 -11.49
C LYS A 196 -3.87 2.29 -11.39
N ARG A 197 -3.02 2.22 -12.42
CA ARG A 197 -1.81 1.41 -12.39
C ARG A 197 -0.89 1.75 -11.21
N GLN A 198 -0.72 3.03 -10.91
CA GLN A 198 0.07 3.46 -9.74
C GLN A 198 -0.52 2.91 -8.44
N LEU A 199 -1.84 3.09 -8.25
CA LEU A 199 -2.53 2.67 -7.03
C LEU A 199 -2.53 1.14 -6.89
N ASP A 200 -2.73 0.40 -7.98
CA ASP A 200 -2.70 -1.07 -7.97
C ASP A 200 -1.31 -1.59 -7.57
N GLN A 201 -0.23 -1.04 -8.15
CA GLN A 201 1.15 -1.42 -7.77
C GLN A 201 1.46 -1.08 -6.31
N TYR A 202 1.06 0.10 -5.85
CA TYR A 202 1.24 0.50 -4.46
C TYR A 202 0.46 -0.44 -3.51
N CYS A 203 -0.78 -0.78 -3.86
CA CYS A 203 -1.62 -1.73 -3.13
C CYS A 203 -0.94 -3.09 -2.96
N GLU A 204 -0.34 -3.65 -4.03
CA GLU A 204 0.33 -4.93 -3.96
C GLU A 204 1.52 -4.90 -2.97
N VAL A 205 2.36 -3.86 -3.02
CA VAL A 205 3.46 -3.68 -2.06
C VAL A 205 2.93 -3.60 -0.62
N VAL A 206 1.83 -2.88 -0.38
CA VAL A 206 1.22 -2.81 0.96
C VAL A 206 0.62 -4.15 1.38
N LYS A 207 0.04 -4.92 0.47
CA LYS A 207 -0.50 -6.27 0.75
C LYS A 207 0.61 -7.24 1.14
N GLU A 208 1.79 -7.16 0.53
CA GLU A 208 2.97 -7.97 0.88
C GLU A 208 3.44 -7.73 2.32
N LEU A 209 3.23 -6.54 2.89
CA LEU A 209 3.54 -6.24 4.28
C LEU A 209 2.65 -7.01 5.28
N LYS A 210 1.54 -7.60 4.81
CA LYS A 210 0.59 -8.41 5.59
C LYS A 210 0.17 -7.70 6.87
N LEU A 211 -0.37 -6.49 6.71
CA LEU A 211 -0.86 -5.65 7.80
C LEU A 211 -2.35 -5.85 8.04
N SER A 212 -2.73 -5.83 9.31
CA SER A 212 -4.12 -5.80 9.74
C SER A 212 -4.76 -4.43 9.42
N ASP A 213 -6.08 -4.39 9.36
CA ASP A 213 -6.82 -3.14 9.08
C ASP A 213 -6.56 -2.05 10.12
N GLU A 214 -6.39 -2.44 11.38
CA GLU A 214 -6.11 -1.49 12.45
C GLU A 214 -4.72 -0.88 12.30
N GLU A 215 -3.72 -1.69 11.95
CA GLU A 215 -2.36 -1.21 11.68
C GLU A 215 -2.35 -0.25 10.48
N LEU A 216 -3.04 -0.58 9.39
CA LEU A 216 -3.15 0.30 8.23
C LEU A 216 -3.81 1.65 8.59
N ARG A 217 -4.82 1.62 9.47
CA ARG A 217 -5.52 2.82 9.93
C ARG A 217 -4.64 3.72 10.79
N GLU A 218 -3.93 3.14 11.76
CA GLU A 218 -2.97 3.86 12.61
C GLU A 218 -1.88 4.54 11.76
N LEU A 219 -1.28 3.80 10.82
CA LEU A 219 -0.25 4.32 9.92
C LEU A 219 -0.75 5.43 9.00
N GLY A 220 -1.98 5.29 8.50
CA GLY A 220 -2.62 6.28 7.66
C GLY A 220 -2.88 7.60 8.39
N ALA A 221 -3.05 7.56 9.71
CA ALA A 221 -3.24 8.75 10.54
C ALA A 221 -1.91 9.44 10.86
N GLU A 222 -0.83 8.69 11.10
CA GLU A 222 0.41 9.21 11.69
C GLU A 222 1.48 9.60 10.66
N ILE A 223 1.71 8.79 9.62
CA ILE A 223 2.91 8.93 8.78
C ILE A 223 2.68 8.81 7.26
N GLY A 224 1.47 8.44 6.83
CA GLY A 224 1.17 8.19 5.42
C GLY A 224 1.13 9.44 4.54
N ASP A 225 1.74 9.35 3.35
CA ASP A 225 1.53 10.30 2.25
C ASP A 225 0.09 10.17 1.67
N LYS A 226 -0.31 11.06 0.76
CA LYS A 226 -1.67 11.04 0.21
C LYS A 226 -1.97 9.76 -0.57
N ILE A 227 -0.98 9.19 -1.27
CA ILE A 227 -1.16 7.92 -1.99
C ILE A 227 -1.37 6.79 -0.99
N PHE A 228 -0.54 6.67 0.06
CA PHE A 228 -0.75 5.67 1.11
C PHE A 228 -2.13 5.79 1.74
N LYS A 229 -2.58 7.00 2.10
CA LYS A 229 -3.93 7.24 2.66
C LYS A 229 -5.04 6.80 1.70
N THR A 230 -4.84 6.98 0.40
CA THR A 230 -5.79 6.54 -0.64
C THR A 230 -5.81 5.03 -0.74
N VAL A 231 -4.63 4.38 -0.75
CA VAL A 231 -4.47 2.93 -0.76
C VAL A 231 -5.07 2.28 0.48
N VAL A 232 -4.83 2.83 1.68
CA VAL A 232 -5.45 2.36 2.91
C VAL A 232 -6.97 2.39 2.81
N LYS A 233 -7.55 3.49 2.30
CA LYS A 233 -9.00 3.57 2.06
C LYS A 233 -9.46 2.56 1.02
N MET A 234 -8.71 2.34 -0.06
CA MET A 234 -9.04 1.34 -1.07
C MET A 234 -9.01 -0.07 -0.49
N LEU A 235 -8.00 -0.42 0.31
CA LEU A 235 -7.90 -1.72 0.98
C LEU A 235 -8.99 -1.91 2.02
N GLN A 236 -9.30 -0.87 2.79
CA GLN A 236 -10.42 -0.89 3.74
C GLN A 236 -11.76 -1.04 3.02
N ASN A 237 -11.94 -0.34 1.89
CA ASN A 237 -13.13 -0.49 1.05
C ASN A 237 -13.19 -1.89 0.43
N GLU A 238 -12.11 -2.41 -0.16
CA GLU A 238 -12.02 -3.78 -0.70
C GLU A 238 -12.37 -4.82 0.37
N ARG A 239 -11.94 -4.59 1.61
CA ARG A 239 -12.25 -5.44 2.76
C ARG A 239 -13.64 -5.20 3.35
N ALA A 240 -14.27 -4.05 3.10
CA ALA A 240 -15.59 -3.66 3.59
C ALA A 240 -16.72 -3.85 2.56
N THR A 241 -16.40 -3.97 1.27
CA THR A 241 -17.37 -4.16 0.20
C THR A 241 -17.65 -5.65 -0.01
N GLY A 242 -18.60 -6.16 0.77
CA GLY A 242 -19.40 -7.34 0.47
C GLY A 242 -18.67 -8.68 0.43
N ASP A 243 -19.47 -9.73 0.21
CA ASP A 243 -19.01 -11.10 0.15
C ASP A 243 -17.97 -11.33 -0.94
N ARG A 244 -16.90 -12.05 -0.60
CA ARG A 244 -15.79 -12.37 -1.51
C ARG A 244 -15.91 -13.81 -2.00
N PHE A 245 -15.81 -14.02 -3.31
CA PHE A 245 -15.83 -15.35 -3.94
C PHE A 245 -14.47 -15.64 -4.60
N LEU A 246 -13.74 -16.64 -4.11
CA LEU A 246 -12.46 -17.04 -4.70
C LEU A 246 -12.63 -17.85 -5.98
N LYS A 247 -13.64 -18.72 -6.02
CA LYS A 247 -14.01 -19.50 -7.21
C LYS A 247 -15.53 -19.65 -7.27
N MET A 248 -16.12 -19.22 -8.38
CA MET A 248 -17.55 -19.39 -8.65
C MET A 248 -17.73 -20.07 -10.01
N GLN A 249 -18.42 -21.21 -10.01
CA GLN A 249 -18.75 -21.97 -11.20
C GLN A 249 -20.25 -22.18 -11.27
N VAL A 250 -20.88 -21.58 -12.28
CA VAL A 250 -22.30 -21.78 -12.59
C VAL A 250 -22.39 -22.50 -13.92
N THR A 251 -23.05 -23.65 -13.96
CA THR A 251 -23.17 -24.48 -15.17
C THR A 251 -24.63 -24.82 -15.46
N LYS A 252 -24.92 -25.08 -16.75
CA LYS A 252 -26.26 -25.34 -17.27
C LYS A 252 -27.23 -24.18 -16.99
N GLU A 253 -28.35 -24.43 -16.32
CA GLU A 253 -29.42 -23.46 -16.00
C GLU A 253 -29.32 -22.96 -14.55
N GLY A 254 -28.16 -23.18 -13.91
CA GLY A 254 -27.88 -22.75 -12.56
C GLY A 254 -27.98 -21.24 -12.44
N THR A 255 -28.47 -20.76 -11.30
CA THR A 255 -28.71 -19.32 -11.07
C THR A 255 -28.22 -18.91 -9.70
N VAL A 256 -27.48 -17.81 -9.63
CA VAL A 256 -26.95 -17.27 -8.40
C VAL A 256 -27.40 -15.81 -8.28
N ASN A 257 -28.01 -15.47 -7.16
CA ASN A 257 -28.29 -14.09 -6.78
C ASN A 257 -27.34 -13.70 -5.65
N ILE A 258 -26.62 -12.60 -5.83
CA ILE A 258 -25.63 -12.08 -4.87
C ILE A 258 -26.05 -10.67 -4.48
N GLY A 259 -26.15 -10.44 -3.17
CA GLY A 259 -26.59 -9.19 -2.57
C GLY A 259 -27.94 -9.31 -1.89
N ASP A 260 -28.30 -8.26 -1.16
CA ASP A 260 -29.53 -8.23 -0.37
C ASP A 260 -30.77 -8.10 -1.26
N TYR A 261 -31.82 -8.85 -0.89
CA TYR A 261 -33.13 -8.73 -1.50
C TYR A 261 -34.05 -7.85 -0.64
N TYR A 262 -34.75 -6.94 -1.30
CA TYR A 262 -35.71 -6.04 -0.68
C TYR A 262 -37.08 -6.25 -1.34
N ASP A 263 -38.04 -6.78 -0.60
CA ASP A 263 -39.42 -6.88 -1.08
C ASP A 263 -40.07 -5.48 -1.09
N THR A 264 -41.09 -5.33 -1.91
CA THR A 264 -41.93 -4.13 -2.06
C THR A 264 -42.59 -3.66 -0.77
N ASP A 265 -42.77 -4.55 0.21
CA ASP A 265 -43.33 -4.22 1.53
C ASP A 265 -42.29 -3.71 2.54
N TRP A 266 -41.01 -3.69 2.17
CA TRP A 266 -39.93 -3.25 3.04
C TRP A 266 -39.94 -1.72 3.24
N LYS A 267 -40.01 -1.29 4.51
CA LYS A 267 -40.18 0.13 4.91
C LYS A 267 -38.90 0.85 5.31
N GLY A 268 -37.73 0.23 5.12
CA GLY A 268 -36.43 0.91 5.28
C GLY A 268 -35.94 1.20 6.70
N ASP A 269 -36.66 0.78 7.75
CA ASP A 269 -36.40 1.22 9.14
C ASP A 269 -35.59 0.24 10.01
N GLY A 270 -34.98 -0.77 9.39
CA GLY A 270 -34.01 -1.63 10.07
C GLY A 270 -32.62 -1.03 9.97
N GLN A 271 -31.96 -0.78 11.11
CA GLN A 271 -30.51 -0.57 11.16
C GLN A 271 -29.85 -1.59 10.23
N ARG A 272 -29.21 -1.13 9.15
CA ARG A 272 -28.36 -1.98 8.32
C ARG A 272 -27.37 -2.63 9.29
N GLN A 273 -27.54 -3.93 9.56
CA GLN A 273 -26.45 -4.66 10.20
C GLN A 273 -25.26 -4.48 9.27
N SER A 274 -24.16 -4.01 9.83
CA SER A 274 -22.89 -3.89 9.11
C SER A 274 -22.71 -5.19 8.34
N SER A 275 -22.62 -5.10 7.01
CA SER A 275 -22.51 -6.27 6.14
C SER A 275 -21.43 -7.18 6.70
N ARG A 276 -21.76 -8.45 6.92
CA ARG A 276 -20.74 -9.46 7.18
C ARG A 276 -19.94 -9.61 5.89
N ASN A 277 -18.62 -9.60 6.00
CA ASN A 277 -17.74 -9.78 4.86
C ASN A 277 -17.41 -11.26 4.79
N ASP A 278 -18.36 -12.06 4.29
CA ASP A 278 -18.16 -13.50 4.21
C ASP A 278 -17.24 -13.84 3.03
N THR A 279 -16.33 -14.79 3.23
CA THR A 279 -15.45 -15.30 2.17
C THR A 279 -15.89 -16.70 1.78
N PHE A 280 -16.26 -16.87 0.52
CA PHE A 280 -16.65 -18.13 -0.09
C PHE A 280 -15.48 -18.66 -0.93
N GLU A 281 -14.89 -19.78 -0.50
CA GLU A 281 -13.74 -20.38 -1.19
C GLU A 281 -14.13 -20.99 -2.55
N GLU A 282 -15.22 -21.75 -2.59
CA GLU A 282 -15.73 -22.36 -3.80
C GLU A 282 -17.26 -22.41 -3.78
N LEU A 283 -17.88 -21.85 -4.83
CA LEU A 283 -19.32 -21.94 -5.09
C LEU A 283 -19.53 -22.65 -6.42
N SER A 284 -20.18 -23.81 -6.38
CA SER A 284 -20.56 -24.57 -7.59
C SER A 284 -22.07 -24.73 -7.65
N VAL A 285 -22.67 -24.24 -8.74
CA VAL A 285 -24.12 -24.29 -8.99
C VAL A 285 -24.35 -24.94 -10.35
N THR A 286 -25.08 -26.06 -10.34
CA THR A 286 -25.30 -26.89 -11.54
C THR A 286 -26.78 -27.14 -11.78
N ASP A 287 -27.11 -27.60 -12.99
CA ASP A 287 -28.48 -27.98 -13.39
C ASP A 287 -29.48 -26.83 -13.25
N THR A 288 -30.54 -26.98 -12.47
CA THR A 288 -31.59 -25.96 -12.25
C THR A 288 -31.51 -25.34 -10.85
N ALA A 289 -30.37 -25.53 -10.16
CA ALA A 289 -30.17 -25.02 -8.81
C ALA A 289 -30.21 -23.49 -8.78
N PHE A 290 -30.82 -22.95 -7.72
CA PHE A 290 -30.86 -21.52 -7.44
C PHE A 290 -30.24 -21.28 -6.08
N VAL A 291 -29.24 -20.40 -6.03
CA VAL A 291 -28.56 -20.00 -4.80
C VAL A 291 -28.76 -18.50 -4.59
N ASN A 292 -29.13 -18.11 -3.37
CA ASN A 292 -29.21 -16.72 -2.95
C ASN A 292 -28.18 -16.48 -1.84
N ILE A 293 -27.29 -15.52 -2.04
CA ILE A 293 -26.26 -15.13 -1.08
C ILE A 293 -26.45 -13.65 -0.79
N GLY A 294 -26.85 -13.35 0.45
CA GLY A 294 -27.26 -12.02 0.90
C GLY A 294 -28.49 -12.10 1.81
N ASP A 295 -28.80 -10.99 2.47
CA ASP A 295 -29.91 -10.93 3.41
C ASP A 295 -31.25 -10.71 2.69
N ASN A 296 -32.35 -11.17 3.31
CA ASN A 296 -33.70 -10.99 2.80
C ASN A 296 -34.49 -10.05 3.70
N PHE A 297 -34.92 -8.91 3.16
CA PHE A 297 -35.66 -7.88 3.87
C PHE A 297 -37.08 -7.75 3.32
N GLY A 298 -38.05 -8.13 4.15
CA GLY A 298 -39.47 -8.10 3.76
C GLY A 298 -39.91 -9.30 2.93
N GLY A 299 -41.24 -9.40 2.78
CA GLY A 299 -42.01 -10.39 2.01
C GLY A 299 -41.38 -11.76 1.74
N LYS A 300 -41.51 -12.24 0.49
CA LYS A 300 -41.05 -13.59 0.09
C LYS A 300 -39.63 -13.52 -0.44
N SER A 301 -38.78 -14.45 -0.01
CA SER A 301 -37.42 -14.50 -0.52
C SER A 301 -37.37 -14.92 -1.99
N PRO A 302 -36.30 -14.57 -2.74
CA PRO A 302 -36.10 -15.02 -4.12
C PRO A 302 -36.19 -16.54 -4.28
N LEU A 303 -35.70 -17.28 -3.27
CA LEU A 303 -35.81 -18.74 -3.20
C LEU A 303 -37.27 -19.20 -3.11
N GLN A 304 -38.07 -18.56 -2.26
CA GLN A 304 -39.49 -18.88 -2.11
C GLN A 304 -40.28 -18.56 -3.38
N ILE A 305 -40.05 -17.40 -4.00
CA ILE A 305 -40.70 -17.01 -5.26
C ILE A 305 -40.41 -18.03 -6.35
N ARG A 306 -39.15 -18.44 -6.50
CA ARG A 306 -38.75 -19.41 -7.53
C ARG A 306 -39.30 -20.81 -7.26
N LEU A 307 -39.36 -21.23 -5.99
CA LEU A 307 -39.97 -22.50 -5.61
C LEU A 307 -41.46 -22.53 -5.95
N GLU A 308 -42.20 -21.45 -5.68
CA GLU A 308 -43.61 -21.34 -6.03
C GLU A 308 -43.85 -21.38 -7.54
N GLN A 309 -43.02 -20.67 -8.31
CA GLN A 309 -43.08 -20.72 -9.78
C GLN A 309 -42.86 -22.14 -10.33
N GLN A 310 -41.93 -22.90 -9.76
CA GLN A 310 -41.71 -24.30 -10.14
C GLN A 310 -42.91 -25.19 -9.80
N GLN A 311 -43.50 -25.00 -8.62
CA GLN A 311 -44.68 -25.74 -8.19
C GLN A 311 -45.90 -25.42 -9.07
N GLU A 312 -46.11 -24.16 -9.46
CA GLU A 312 -47.17 -23.76 -10.38
C GLU A 312 -46.96 -24.32 -11.79
N ALA A 313 -45.73 -24.29 -12.31
CA ALA A 313 -45.40 -24.88 -13.59
C ALA A 313 -45.68 -26.39 -13.60
N ALA A 314 -45.29 -27.10 -12.53
CA ALA A 314 -45.58 -28.53 -12.38
C ALA A 314 -47.09 -28.83 -12.32
N ARG A 315 -47.87 -28.02 -11.60
CA ARG A 315 -49.34 -28.15 -11.54
C ARG A 315 -49.98 -27.93 -12.91
N ARG A 316 -49.55 -26.91 -13.66
CA ARG A 316 -50.05 -26.63 -15.02
C ARG A 316 -49.75 -27.77 -15.99
N ALA A 317 -48.55 -28.34 -15.91
CA ALA A 317 -48.17 -29.49 -16.72
C ALA A 317 -49.02 -30.73 -16.41
N GLN A 318 -49.41 -30.95 -15.14
CA GLN A 318 -50.29 -32.06 -14.75
C GLN A 318 -51.76 -31.83 -15.17
N SER A 319 -52.26 -30.59 -15.11
CA SER A 319 -53.63 -30.27 -15.54
C SER A 319 -53.83 -30.23 -17.06
N GLY A 320 -52.77 -30.00 -17.83
CA GLY A 320 -52.82 -29.99 -19.29
C GLY A 320 -52.77 -31.38 -19.96
N GLY A 321 -52.54 -32.45 -19.18
CA GLY A 321 -52.46 -33.83 -19.68
C GLY A 321 -53.79 -34.60 -19.69
N VAL A 322 -54.89 -34.01 -19.20
CA VAL A 322 -56.23 -34.64 -19.20
C VAL A 322 -57.05 -34.02 -20.32
N GLY A 323 -56.71 -34.35 -21.56
CA GLY A 323 -57.35 -33.79 -22.75
C GLY A 323 -56.76 -34.34 -24.03
N ASN A 324 -56.76 -35.68 -24.17
CA ASN A 324 -56.68 -36.38 -25.44
C ASN A 324 -57.63 -37.57 -25.40
#